data_AF-A0A914CBV4-F1
#
_entry.id   AF-A0A914CBV4-F1
#
_cell.length_a   1.000
_cell.length_b   1.000
_cell.length_c   1.000
_cell.angle_alpha   90.00
_cell.angle_beta   90.00
_cell.angle_gamma   90.00
#
_symmetry.space_group_name_H-M   'P 1'
#
loop_
_entity.id
_entity.type
_entity.pdbx_description
1 polymer ?
#
loop_
_entity_poly.entity_id
_entity_poly.type
_entity_poly.pdbx_seq_one_letter_code
_entity_poly.pdbx_strand_id
1 'polypeptide(L)'
;MEKKIDYIPIVLLLGFFVMKVLQRWQGIFENIGFIDGAALTTCVYIRGSDKETEAVRRNILRYLCLTQVLVLRDISIPVRKRFPSIESIVSMGYLLPHERNMMIAQMPHAEQYWLPIGWAISLVGQQLEMGHIEEDTYANAILYVNF
;
A
#
# COMPACT_ATOMS: atom_id res chain seq x y z
N MET A 1 -35.81 39.85 30.09
CA MET A 1 -34.53 39.47 30.72
C MET A 1 -34.06 38.22 29.99
N GLU A 2 -33.35 38.41 28.89
CA GLU A 2 -32.86 37.31 28.05
C GLU A 2 -31.89 36.48 28.89
N LYS A 3 -32.28 35.25 29.21
CA LYS A 3 -31.35 34.26 29.73
C LYS A 3 -30.31 34.05 28.62
N LYS A 4 -29.12 34.65 28.79
CA LYS A 4 -27.91 34.17 28.13
C LYS A 4 -27.89 32.66 28.39
N ILE A 5 -28.21 31.89 27.37
CA ILE A 5 -27.85 30.48 27.32
C ILE A 5 -26.38 30.46 27.73
N ASP A 6 -26.01 29.68 28.75
CA ASP A 6 -24.60 29.50 29.12
C ASP A 6 -23.89 28.93 27.90
N TYR A 7 -23.38 29.82 27.05
CA TYR A 7 -22.74 29.47 25.81
C TYR A 7 -21.41 28.85 26.21
N ILE A 8 -21.31 27.53 26.02
CA ILE A 8 -20.00 26.90 25.86
C ILE A 8 -19.25 27.80 24.87
N PRO A 9 -18.09 28.37 25.24
CA PRO A 9 -17.40 29.32 24.39
C PRO A 9 -17.18 28.68 23.02
N ILE A 10 -17.66 29.31 21.95
CA ILE A 10 -17.52 28.79 20.58
C ILE A 10 -16.04 28.50 20.27
N VAL A 11 -15.14 29.29 20.86
CA VAL A 11 -13.68 29.11 20.82
C VAL A 11 -13.26 27.73 21.35
N LEU A 12 -13.88 27.24 22.43
CA LEU A 12 -13.58 25.92 23.00
C LEU A 12 -14.05 24.81 22.06
N LEU A 13 -15.26 24.91 21.50
CA LEU A 13 -15.79 23.95 20.53
C LEU A 13 -14.94 23.91 19.25
N LEU A 14 -14.52 25.08 18.78
CA LEU A 14 -13.62 25.20 17.63
C LEU A 14 -12.26 24.57 17.93
N GLY A 15 -11.72 24.78 19.13
CA GLY A 15 -10.48 24.14 19.59
C GLY A 15 -10.54 22.62 19.55
N PHE A 16 -11.62 22.02 20.09
CA PHE A 16 -11.82 20.58 20.03
C PHE A 16 -12.00 20.07 18.60
N PHE A 17 -12.76 20.80 17.77
CA PHE A 17 -12.97 20.44 16.38
C PHE A 17 -11.66 20.44 15.58
N VAL A 18 -10.89 21.53 15.66
CA VAL A 18 -9.60 21.66 14.97
C VAL A 18 -8.63 20.59 15.46
N MET A 19 -8.56 20.33 16.76
CA MET A 19 -7.71 19.27 17.30
C MET A 19 -8.09 17.89 16.75
N LYS A 20 -9.39 17.59 16.62
CA LYS A 20 -9.85 16.33 16.00
C LYS A 20 -9.52 16.24 14.52
N VAL A 21 -9.63 17.34 13.78
CA VAL A 21 -9.23 17.39 12.36
C VAL A 21 -7.73 17.14 12.23
N LEU A 22 -6.89 17.79 13.05
CA LEU A 22 -5.45 17.59 13.05
C LEU A 22 -5.04 16.15 13.40
N GLN A 23 -5.68 15.55 14.42
CA GLN A 23 -5.44 14.14 14.78
C GLN A 23 -5.74 13.20 13.61
N ARG A 24 -6.84 13.43 12.87
CA ARG A 24 -7.18 12.62 11.69
C ARG A 24 -6.20 12.85 10.55
N TRP A 25 -5.79 14.10 10.30
CA TRP A 25 -4.81 14.43 9.26
C TRP A 25 -3.45 13.78 9.54
N GLN A 26 -2.98 13.85 10.79
CA GLN A 26 -1.76 13.18 11.21
C GLN A 26 -1.88 11.66 11.04
N GLY A 27 -3.01 11.07 11.45
CA GLY A 27 -3.28 9.65 11.23
C GLY A 27 -3.24 9.26 9.75
N ILE A 28 -3.77 10.09 8.84
CA ILE A 28 -3.64 9.83 7.40
C ILE A 28 -2.17 9.79 6.99
N PHE A 29 -1.36 10.76 7.43
CA PHE A 29 0.07 10.83 7.08
C PHE A 29 0.86 9.63 7.61
N GLU A 30 0.61 9.22 8.85
CA GLU A 30 1.26 8.05 9.47
C GLU A 30 0.89 6.72 8.78
N ASN A 31 -0.25 6.67 8.08
CA ASN A 31 -0.72 5.50 7.33
C ASN A 31 -0.43 5.59 5.82
N ILE A 32 0.32 6.59 5.34
CA ILE A 32 0.88 6.58 3.97
C ILE A 32 2.00 5.54 3.99
N GLY A 33 1.67 4.27 3.75
CA GLY A 33 2.58 3.16 3.90
C GLY A 33 3.82 3.23 3.00
N PHE A 34 4.90 3.85 3.46
CA PHE A 34 6.11 4.06 2.66
C PHE A 34 6.80 2.75 2.29
N ILE A 35 7.35 2.69 1.06
CA ILE A 35 7.94 1.45 0.51
C ILE A 35 9.35 1.17 1.03
N ASP A 36 10.03 2.17 1.60
CA ASP A 36 11.44 2.16 1.95
C ASP A 36 11.81 0.97 2.86
N GLY A 37 11.02 0.73 3.90
CA GLY A 37 11.22 -0.38 4.81
C GLY A 37 11.12 -1.73 4.09
N ALA A 38 10.08 -1.90 3.26
CA ALA A 38 9.83 -3.15 2.54
C ALA A 38 10.90 -3.39 1.47
N ALA A 39 11.38 -2.32 0.83
CA ALA A 39 12.48 -2.36 -0.14
C ALA A 39 13.77 -2.83 0.51
N LEU A 40 14.14 -2.25 1.66
CA LEU A 40 15.35 -2.64 2.38
C LEU A 40 15.30 -4.09 2.85
N THR A 41 14.21 -4.52 3.50
CA THR A 41 14.08 -5.91 3.97
C THR A 41 14.06 -6.90 2.82
N THR A 42 13.30 -6.64 1.75
CA THR A 42 13.27 -7.49 0.54
C THR A 42 14.65 -7.63 -0.09
N CYS A 43 15.42 -6.54 -0.18
CA CYS A 43 16.77 -6.56 -0.75
C CYS A 43 17.79 -7.29 0.12
N VAL A 44 17.67 -7.20 1.45
CA VAL A 44 18.61 -7.83 2.39
C VAL A 44 18.33 -9.33 2.54
N TYR A 45 17.07 -9.73 2.62
CA TYR A 45 16.69 -11.08 3.01
C TYR A 45 16.47 -12.05 1.84
N ILE A 46 16.16 -11.56 0.64
CA ILE A 46 16.07 -12.40 -0.56
C ILE A 46 17.44 -12.40 -1.25
N ARG A 47 18.25 -13.43 -0.98
CA ARG A 47 19.61 -13.56 -1.51
C ARG A 47 19.61 -14.15 -2.91
N GLY A 48 20.54 -13.69 -3.75
CA GLY A 48 20.67 -14.13 -5.14
C GLY A 48 21.00 -12.96 -6.07
N SER A 49 21.98 -13.17 -6.94
CA SER A 49 22.43 -12.19 -7.93
C SER A 49 22.04 -12.57 -9.36
N ASP A 50 21.33 -13.68 -9.52
CA ASP A 50 20.75 -14.08 -10.79
C ASP A 50 19.58 -13.16 -11.18
N LYS A 51 19.28 -13.13 -12.48
CA LYS A 51 18.26 -12.25 -13.04
C LYS A 51 16.85 -12.61 -12.54
N GLU A 52 16.61 -13.86 -12.17
CA GLU A 52 15.31 -14.33 -11.72
C GLU A 52 15.02 -13.81 -10.31
N THR A 53 15.93 -14.00 -9.35
CA THR A 53 15.80 -13.43 -8.00
C THR A 53 15.74 -11.90 -8.02
N GLU A 54 16.52 -11.26 -8.89
CA GLU A 54 16.45 -9.80 -9.08
C GLU A 54 15.09 -9.35 -9.60
N ALA A 55 14.48 -10.11 -10.52
CA ALA A 55 13.13 -9.88 -10.99
C ALA A 55 12.07 -10.10 -9.89
N VAL A 56 12.25 -11.11 -9.03
CA VAL A 56 11.36 -11.37 -7.89
C VAL A 56 11.36 -10.19 -6.91
N ARG A 57 12.54 -9.69 -6.51
CA ARG A 57 12.64 -8.51 -5.62
C ARG A 57 11.92 -7.30 -6.23
N ARG A 58 12.13 -7.03 -7.53
CA ARG A 58 11.43 -5.95 -8.25
C ARG A 58 9.92 -6.16 -8.28
N ASN A 59 9.46 -7.38 -8.51
CA ASN A 59 8.03 -7.69 -8.58
C ASN A 59 7.34 -7.52 -7.22
N ILE A 60 7.98 -7.96 -6.12
CA ILE A 60 7.46 -7.74 -4.76
C ILE A 60 7.23 -6.25 -4.52
N LEU A 61 8.24 -5.41 -4.77
CA LEU A 61 8.11 -3.96 -4.55
C LEU A 61 7.12 -3.31 -5.52
N ARG A 62 7.07 -3.76 -6.77
CA ARG A 62 6.09 -3.27 -7.74
C ARG A 62 4.66 -3.60 -7.31
N TYR A 63 4.41 -4.78 -6.74
CA TYR A 63 3.09 -5.15 -6.23
C TYR A 63 2.65 -4.31 -5.04
N LEU A 64 3.57 -4.01 -4.11
CA LEU A 64 3.30 -3.06 -3.03
C LEU A 64 2.95 -1.67 -3.62
N CYS A 65 3.79 -1.12 -4.49
CA CYS A 65 3.49 0.14 -5.18
C CYS A 65 2.16 0.13 -5.95
N LEU A 66 1.80 -1.01 -6.57
CA LEU A 66 0.53 -1.18 -7.27
C LEU A 66 -0.65 -1.08 -6.29
N THR A 67 -0.58 -1.74 -5.12
CA THR A 67 -1.58 -1.61 -4.06
C THR A 67 -1.75 -0.15 -3.62
N GLN A 68 -0.65 0.56 -3.39
CA GLN A 68 -0.68 2.01 -3.09
C GLN A 68 -1.42 2.80 -4.16
N VAL A 69 -1.09 2.58 -5.44
CA VAL A 69 -1.74 3.28 -6.55
C VAL A 69 -3.24 2.99 -6.58
N LEU A 70 -3.65 1.74 -6.40
CA LEU A 70 -5.06 1.34 -6.39
C LEU A 70 -5.83 2.02 -5.26
N VAL A 71 -5.31 2.00 -4.03
CA VAL A 71 -5.95 2.63 -2.87
C VAL A 71 -5.97 4.15 -3.02
N LEU A 72 -4.83 4.77 -3.34
CA LEU A 72 -4.70 6.22 -3.44
C LEU A 72 -5.54 6.80 -4.58
N ARG A 73 -5.75 6.06 -5.68
CA ARG A 73 -6.65 6.48 -6.77
C ARG A 73 -8.10 6.65 -6.29
N ASP A 74 -8.51 5.93 -5.26
CA ASP A 74 -9.89 5.98 -4.77
C ASP A 74 -10.11 7.09 -3.73
N ILE A 75 -9.07 7.49 -2.98
CA ILE A 75 -9.15 8.54 -1.95
C ILE A 75 -8.53 9.89 -2.35
N SER A 76 -7.67 9.93 -3.38
CA SER A 76 -6.91 11.13 -3.78
C SER A 76 -7.26 11.55 -5.21
N ILE A 77 -7.87 12.74 -5.34
CA ILE A 77 -8.25 13.32 -6.65
C ILE A 77 -7.02 13.49 -7.58
N PRO A 78 -5.86 14.00 -7.12
CA PRO A 78 -4.66 14.07 -7.96
C PRO A 78 -4.21 12.71 -8.50
N VAL A 79 -4.24 11.66 -7.65
CA VAL A 79 -3.85 10.31 -8.07
C VAL A 79 -4.85 9.74 -9.06
N ARG A 80 -6.16 9.96 -8.84
CA ARG A 80 -7.21 9.60 -9.80
C ARG A 80 -7.03 10.27 -11.16
N LYS A 81 -6.63 11.55 -11.18
CA LYS A 81 -6.34 12.27 -12.43
C LYS A 81 -5.13 11.69 -13.16
N ARG A 82 -4.11 11.24 -12.42
CA ARG A 82 -2.92 10.60 -12.99
C ARG A 82 -3.19 9.18 -13.48
N PHE A 83 -4.03 8.43 -12.78
CA PHE A 83 -4.38 7.05 -13.07
C PHE A 83 -5.90 6.90 -13.25
N PRO A 84 -6.50 7.42 -14.33
CA PRO A 84 -7.96 7.44 -14.50
C PRO A 84 -8.57 6.06 -14.73
N SER A 85 -7.81 5.10 -15.25
CA SER A 85 -8.29 3.73 -15.52
C SER A 85 -7.22 2.67 -15.25
N ILE A 86 -7.61 1.40 -15.18
CA ILE A 86 -6.65 0.29 -15.03
C ILE A 86 -5.66 0.24 -16.21
N GLU A 87 -6.09 0.60 -17.42
CA GLU A 87 -5.25 0.68 -18.61
C GLU A 87 -4.14 1.72 -18.44
N SER A 88 -4.44 2.86 -17.78
CA SER A 88 -3.41 3.85 -17.46
C SER A 88 -2.36 3.30 -16.48
N ILE A 89 -2.77 2.49 -15.51
CA ILE A 89 -1.87 1.82 -14.56
C ILE A 89 -0.98 0.80 -15.29
N VAL A 90 -1.55 0.07 -16.26
CA VAL A 90 -0.79 -0.85 -17.11
C VAL A 90 0.22 -0.11 -17.99
N SER A 91 -0.21 0.98 -18.63
CA SER A 91 0.67 1.78 -19.51
C SER A 91 1.87 2.39 -18.77
N MET A 92 1.70 2.69 -17.48
CA MET A 92 2.75 3.24 -16.61
C MET A 92 3.64 2.15 -15.99
N GLY A 93 3.35 0.86 -16.23
CA GLY A 93 4.18 -0.26 -15.80
C GLY A 93 4.00 -0.72 -14.35
N TYR A 94 2.97 -0.23 -13.64
CA TYR A 94 2.66 -0.73 -12.28
C TYR A 94 1.99 -2.11 -12.33
N LEU A 95 1.18 -2.36 -13.36
CA LEU A 95 0.47 -3.62 -13.60
C LEU A 95 0.85 -4.16 -14.98
N LEU A 96 1.19 -5.44 -15.10
CA LEU A 96 1.51 -6.04 -16.38
C LEU A 96 0.23 -6.53 -17.10
N PRO A 97 0.22 -6.63 -18.44
CA PRO A 97 -0.99 -7.05 -19.17
C PRO A 97 -1.52 -8.43 -18.76
N HIS A 98 -0.63 -9.39 -18.49
CA HIS A 98 -1.03 -10.73 -18.04
C HIS A 98 -1.59 -10.70 -16.61
N GLU A 99 -1.02 -9.86 -15.73
CA GLU A 99 -1.51 -9.67 -14.37
C GLU A 99 -2.91 -9.06 -14.39
N ARG A 100 -3.17 -8.06 -15.24
CA ARG A 100 -4.52 -7.50 -15.43
C ARG A 100 -5.53 -8.60 -15.76
N ASN A 101 -5.16 -9.54 -16.65
CA ASN A 101 -6.03 -10.65 -17.00
C ASN A 101 -6.26 -11.60 -15.81
N MET A 102 -5.22 -11.86 -15.01
CA MET A 102 -5.35 -12.62 -13.75
C MET A 102 -6.28 -11.93 -12.76
N MET A 103 -6.17 -10.62 -12.60
CA MET A 103 -7.05 -9.85 -11.71
C MET A 103 -8.51 -10.00 -12.13
N ILE A 104 -8.81 -9.79 -13.42
CA ILE A 104 -10.16 -9.92 -13.97
C ILE A 104 -10.71 -11.34 -13.78
N ALA A 105 -9.88 -12.36 -13.98
CA ALA A 105 -10.27 -13.76 -13.82
C ALA A 105 -10.59 -14.12 -12.37
N GLN A 106 -9.83 -13.59 -11.40
CA GLN A 106 -10.03 -13.87 -9.98
C GLN A 106 -11.22 -13.12 -9.38
N MET A 107 -11.41 -11.86 -9.75
CA MET A 107 -12.48 -11.03 -9.19
C MET A 107 -13.03 -10.02 -10.21
N PRO A 108 -13.97 -10.39 -11.07
CA PRO A 108 -14.45 -9.51 -12.15
C PRO A 108 -15.20 -8.24 -11.69
N HIS A 109 -15.64 -8.18 -10.42
CA HIS A 109 -16.55 -7.13 -9.92
C HIS A 109 -16.16 -6.49 -8.58
N ALA A 110 -14.97 -6.76 -8.04
CA ALA A 110 -14.56 -6.27 -6.71
C ALA A 110 -13.38 -5.28 -6.80
N GLU A 111 -13.22 -4.46 -5.77
CA GLU A 111 -12.01 -3.66 -5.56
C GLU A 111 -10.84 -4.59 -5.19
N GLN A 112 -9.80 -4.59 -6.02
CA GLN A 112 -8.71 -5.59 -5.98
C GLN A 112 -7.45 -5.08 -5.28
N TYR A 113 -7.56 -4.16 -4.31
CA TYR A 113 -6.39 -3.53 -3.67
C TYR A 113 -5.51 -4.52 -2.88
N TRP A 114 -6.11 -5.57 -2.32
CA TRP A 114 -5.41 -6.60 -1.55
C TRP A 114 -4.73 -7.66 -2.42
N LEU A 115 -5.11 -7.72 -3.71
CA LEU A 115 -4.67 -8.80 -4.58
C LEU A 115 -3.16 -8.74 -4.88
N PRO A 116 -2.56 -7.57 -5.20
CA PRO A 116 -1.11 -7.46 -5.35
C PRO A 116 -0.35 -7.79 -4.06
N ILE A 117 -0.90 -7.45 -2.89
CA ILE A 117 -0.32 -7.86 -1.59
C ILE A 117 -0.25 -9.40 -1.51
N GLY A 118 -1.33 -10.10 -1.88
CA GLY A 118 -1.36 -11.56 -1.92
C GLY A 118 -0.32 -12.17 -2.87
N TRP A 119 -0.09 -11.53 -4.02
CA TRP A 119 0.97 -11.95 -4.94
C TRP A 119 2.36 -11.71 -4.38
N ALA A 120 2.59 -10.58 -3.69
CA ALA A 120 3.86 -10.30 -3.02
C ALA A 120 4.15 -11.33 -1.92
N ILE A 121 3.17 -11.66 -1.08
CA ILE A 121 3.28 -12.70 -0.05
C ILE A 121 3.62 -14.06 -0.69
N SER A 122 2.95 -14.39 -1.80
CA SER A 122 3.19 -15.65 -2.51
C SER A 122 4.61 -15.73 -3.08
N LEU A 123 5.16 -14.63 -3.60
CA LEU A 123 6.56 -14.56 -4.04
C LEU A 123 7.54 -14.75 -2.88
N VAL A 124 7.28 -14.12 -1.72
CA VAL A 124 8.12 -14.32 -0.52
C VAL A 124 8.10 -15.78 -0.07
N GLY A 125 6.92 -16.42 -0.04
CA GLY A 125 6.79 -17.84 0.30
C GLY A 125 7.56 -18.75 -0.65
N GLN A 126 7.49 -18.50 -1.96
CA GLN A 126 8.26 -19.25 -2.95
C GLN A 126 9.77 -19.11 -2.75
N GLN A 127 10.27 -17.91 -2.43
CA GLN A 127 11.70 -17.70 -2.18
C GLN A 127 12.17 -18.38 -0.89
N LEU A 128 11.30 -18.51 0.11
CA LEU A 128 11.56 -19.30 1.32
C LEU A 128 11.66 -20.80 0.99
N GLU A 129 10.70 -21.35 0.24
CA GLU A 129 10.71 -22.74 -0.19
C GLU A 129 11.94 -23.10 -1.06
N MET A 130 12.37 -22.16 -1.91
CA MET A 130 13.57 -22.31 -2.75
C MET A 130 14.89 -22.13 -1.97
N GLY A 131 14.85 -21.74 -0.69
CA GLY A 131 16.04 -21.53 0.14
C GLY A 131 16.81 -20.24 -0.15
N HIS A 132 16.21 -19.29 -0.88
CA HIS A 132 16.78 -17.95 -1.10
C HIS A 132 16.63 -17.04 0.13
N ILE A 133 15.69 -17.38 1.01
CA ILE A 133 15.52 -16.80 2.35
C ILE A 133 15.97 -17.86 3.36
N GLU A 134 16.94 -17.52 4.21
CA GLU A 134 17.61 -18.50 5.08
C GLU A 134 16.75 -18.97 6.26
N GLU A 135 15.89 -18.10 6.79
CA GLU A 135 15.11 -18.34 8.00
C GLU A 135 13.70 -17.76 7.88
N ASP A 136 12.73 -18.43 8.52
CA ASP A 136 11.34 -17.96 8.60
C ASP A 136 11.23 -16.58 9.25
N THR A 137 12.14 -16.24 10.18
CA THR A 137 12.20 -14.92 10.81
C THR A 137 12.48 -13.81 9.79
N TYR A 138 13.29 -14.09 8.75
CA TYR A 138 13.57 -13.14 7.68
C TYR A 138 12.37 -12.96 6.74
N ALA A 139 11.66 -14.05 6.43
CA ALA A 139 10.41 -13.96 5.68
C ALA A 139 9.38 -13.10 6.45
N ASN A 140 9.23 -13.34 7.75
CA ASN A 140 8.38 -12.52 8.62
C ASN A 140 8.81 -11.04 8.62
N ALA A 141 10.11 -10.75 8.68
CA ALA A 141 10.62 -9.38 8.63
C ALA A 141 10.25 -8.65 7.32
N ILE A 142 10.12 -9.36 6.20
CA ILE A 142 9.61 -8.80 4.93
C ILE A 142 8.10 -8.55 5.02
N LEU A 143 7.34 -9.51 5.56
CA LEU A 143 5.87 -9.48 5.57
C LEU A 143 5.25 -8.52 6.59
N TYR A 144 5.94 -8.28 7.72
CA TYR A 144 5.46 -7.41 8.79
C TYR A 144 6.00 -5.99 8.73
N VAL A 145 6.65 -5.59 7.62
CA VAL A 145 6.99 -4.17 7.46
C VAL A 145 5.69 -3.37 7.35
N ASN A 146 5.56 -2.34 8.18
CA ASN A 146 4.45 -1.39 8.07
C ASN A 146 4.46 -0.77 6.67
N PHE A 147 3.45 -1.15 5.90
CA PHE A 147 3.10 -0.69 4.56
C PHE A 147 1.59 -0.46 4.52
#